data_AF-A0A7W1B0S6-F1
#
_entry.id   AF-A0A7W1B0S6-F1
#
_cell.length_a   1.000
_cell.length_b   1.000
_cell.length_c   1.000
_cell.angle_alpha   90.00
_cell.angle_beta   90.00
_cell.angle_gamma   90.00
#
_symmetry.space_group_name_H-M   'P 1'
#
loop_
_entity.id
_entity.type
_entity.pdbx_description
1 polymer ?
#
loop_
_entity_poly.entity_id
_entity_poly.type
_entity_poly.pdbx_seq_one_letter_code
_entity_poly.pdbx_strand_id
1 'polypeptide(L)'
;VSGGRNPHAGLIRGSSGPALLFLRAYERSGDAALLELAATALRQDLRRCVLREDGALEVDEGFRTMPYLADGSVGIGMVLERYLTHAQDEGFAAAAAQIRVAASSDFYIEPGLFSGRAGMILHLGRPPEDAAAGTPAPRRTTADLVSGHVRRLGWHAVAYRGHLAFPGEQLLRLSMDLATGTAGVLLALGAAWHDEPVELPLTGPAQRDRSNVERR
;
A
#
# COMPACT_ATOMS: atom_id res chain seq x y z
N VAL A 1 2.22 -18.59 6.30
CA VAL A 1 1.80 -18.31 7.69
C VAL A 1 2.62 -17.21 8.35
N SER A 2 1.99 -16.07 8.58
CA SER A 2 2.40 -14.88 9.34
C SER A 2 1.76 -14.90 10.73
N GLY A 3 2.49 -14.47 11.75
CA GLY A 3 1.98 -14.33 13.12
C GLY A 3 1.92 -15.62 13.97
N GLY A 4 1.42 -15.47 15.20
CA GLY A 4 1.46 -16.53 16.22
C GLY A 4 2.88 -16.82 16.67
N ARG A 5 3.38 -18.04 16.38
CA ARG A 5 4.79 -18.41 16.63
C ARG A 5 5.72 -18.03 15.46
N ASN A 6 5.16 -17.51 14.37
CA ASN A 6 5.91 -17.07 13.20
C ASN A 6 6.15 -15.56 13.24
N PRO A 7 7.20 -15.07 12.56
CA PRO A 7 7.33 -13.65 12.24
C PRO A 7 6.08 -13.11 11.55
N HIS A 8 5.75 -11.86 11.86
CA HIS A 8 4.71 -11.11 11.15
C HIS A 8 5.23 -10.67 9.78
N ALA A 9 4.29 -10.43 8.85
CA ALA A 9 4.52 -9.82 7.55
C ALA A 9 3.66 -8.55 7.41
N GLY A 10 4.03 -7.66 6.48
CA GLY A 10 3.32 -6.41 6.24
C GLY A 10 4.13 -5.18 6.64
N LEU A 11 3.57 -3.99 6.39
CA LEU A 11 4.26 -2.72 6.57
C LEU A 11 4.51 -2.35 8.04
N ILE A 12 3.53 -2.58 8.92
CA ILE A 12 3.56 -2.07 10.30
C ILE A 12 4.25 -3.05 11.25
N ARG A 13 3.95 -4.36 11.14
CA ARG A 13 4.53 -5.39 12.01
C ARG A 13 5.52 -6.32 11.32
N GLY A 14 5.61 -6.27 10.00
CA GLY A 14 6.47 -7.15 9.22
C GLY A 14 7.80 -6.52 8.81
N SER A 15 8.51 -7.24 7.95
CA SER A 15 9.84 -6.88 7.46
C SER A 15 9.78 -5.76 6.40
N SER A 16 8.61 -5.49 5.83
CA SER A 16 8.43 -4.40 4.86
C SER A 16 8.63 -3.01 5.48
N GLY A 17 8.36 -2.83 6.78
CA GLY A 17 8.71 -1.60 7.51
C GLY A 17 10.23 -1.34 7.55
N PRO A 18 11.04 -2.28 8.06
CA PRO A 18 12.49 -2.23 7.95
C PRO A 18 13.00 -2.10 6.50
N ALA A 19 12.39 -2.79 5.54
CA ALA A 19 12.75 -2.64 4.13
C ALA A 19 12.58 -1.19 3.64
N LEU A 20 11.47 -0.53 4.02
CA LEU A 20 11.24 0.87 3.70
C LEU A 20 12.31 1.78 4.35
N LEU A 21 12.68 1.51 5.60
CA LEU A 21 13.77 2.23 6.27
C LEU A 21 15.09 2.11 5.48
N PHE A 22 15.46 0.89 5.09
CA PHE A 22 16.69 0.66 4.33
C PHE A 22 16.66 1.33 2.95
N LEU A 23 15.52 1.30 2.25
CA LEU A 23 15.33 2.06 1.01
C LEU A 23 15.53 3.55 1.22
N ARG A 24 14.98 4.13 2.29
CA ARG A 24 15.17 5.56 2.59
C ARG A 24 16.60 5.91 2.96
N ALA A 25 17.29 5.02 3.64
CA ALA A 25 18.70 5.20 3.95
C ALA A 25 19.56 5.11 2.67
N TYR A 26 19.29 4.13 1.80
CA TYR A 26 19.91 3.99 0.49
C TYR A 26 19.71 5.24 -0.38
N GLU A 27 18.48 5.76 -0.46
CA GLU A 27 18.17 6.98 -1.23
C GLU A 27 18.98 8.21 -0.78
N ARG A 28 19.49 8.21 0.45
CA ARG A 28 20.31 9.30 1.00
C ARG A 28 21.80 9.04 0.87
N SER A 29 22.25 7.80 1.04
CA SER A 29 23.67 7.45 1.11
C SER A 29 24.24 6.88 -0.19
N GLY A 30 23.40 6.27 -1.03
CA GLY A 30 23.82 5.48 -2.19
C GLY A 30 24.46 4.13 -1.85
N ASP A 31 24.45 3.70 -0.57
CA ASP A 31 25.10 2.46 -0.15
C ASP A 31 24.29 1.22 -0.57
N ALA A 32 24.79 0.50 -1.57
CA ALA A 32 24.14 -0.68 -2.13
C ALA A 32 23.88 -1.79 -1.10
N ALA A 33 24.62 -1.87 0.00
CA ALA A 33 24.34 -2.86 1.06
C ALA A 33 22.96 -2.64 1.70
N LEU A 34 22.49 -1.39 1.78
CA LEU A 34 21.15 -1.07 2.28
C LEU A 34 20.07 -1.53 1.30
N LEU A 35 20.32 -1.43 -0.01
CA LEU A 35 19.39 -1.93 -1.02
C LEU A 35 19.24 -3.45 -0.93
N GLU A 36 20.34 -4.19 -0.73
CA GLU A 36 20.31 -5.64 -0.52
C GLU A 36 19.59 -6.05 0.79
N LEU A 37 19.74 -5.26 1.86
CA LEU A 37 18.98 -5.45 3.10
C LEU A 37 17.48 -5.25 2.88
N ALA A 38 17.09 -4.25 2.09
CA ALA A 38 15.69 -4.04 1.70
C ALA A 38 15.14 -5.24 0.92
N ALA A 39 15.89 -5.74 -0.08
CA ALA A 39 15.50 -6.92 -0.85
C ALA A 39 15.34 -8.16 0.05
N THR A 40 16.26 -8.37 0.99
CA THR A 40 16.21 -9.47 1.95
C THR A 40 14.95 -9.42 2.81
N ALA A 41 14.64 -8.23 3.35
CA ALA A 41 13.46 -8.02 4.16
C ALA A 41 12.16 -8.21 3.36
N LEU A 42 12.08 -7.72 2.12
CA LEU A 42 10.93 -7.95 1.24
C LEU A 42 10.71 -9.43 0.94
N ARG A 43 11.78 -10.19 0.63
CA ARG A 43 11.70 -11.65 0.43
C ARG A 43 11.21 -12.37 1.69
N GLN A 44 11.55 -11.88 2.89
CA GLN A 44 11.08 -12.47 4.14
C GLN A 44 9.55 -12.36 4.29
N ASP A 45 8.97 -11.20 3.98
CA ASP A 45 7.52 -11.02 4.01
C ASP A 45 6.81 -11.80 2.90
N LEU A 46 7.38 -11.82 1.69
CA LEU A 46 6.83 -12.57 0.56
C LEU A 46 6.76 -14.07 0.81
N ARG A 47 7.70 -14.67 1.57
CA ARG A 47 7.61 -16.08 2.00
C ARG A 47 6.37 -16.38 2.85
N ARG A 48 5.71 -15.35 3.39
CA ARG A 48 4.48 -15.49 4.20
C ARG A 48 3.23 -15.17 3.40
N CYS A 49 3.36 -14.90 2.12
CA CYS A 49 2.23 -14.71 1.23
C CYS A 49 1.82 -16.02 0.55
N VAL A 50 0.57 -16.08 0.12
CA VAL A 50 0.01 -17.18 -0.66
C VAL A 50 -0.68 -16.62 -1.90
N LEU A 51 -0.45 -17.25 -3.05
CA LEU A 51 -1.14 -16.92 -4.29
C LEU A 51 -2.52 -17.58 -4.28
N ARG A 52 -3.56 -16.77 -4.41
CA ARG A 52 -4.96 -17.17 -4.49
C ARG A 52 -5.32 -17.61 -5.91
N GLU A 53 -6.42 -18.37 -6.05
CA GLU A 53 -6.91 -18.86 -7.35
C GLU A 53 -7.27 -17.74 -8.33
N ASP A 54 -7.66 -16.58 -7.82
CA ASP A 54 -7.96 -15.36 -8.59
C ASP A 54 -6.71 -14.56 -8.98
N GLY A 55 -5.51 -15.05 -8.64
CA GLY A 55 -4.23 -14.41 -8.92
C GLY A 55 -3.81 -13.34 -7.91
N ALA A 56 -4.59 -13.11 -6.85
CA ALA A 56 -4.21 -12.21 -5.77
C ALA A 56 -3.10 -12.83 -4.90
N LEU A 57 -2.06 -12.04 -4.61
CA LEU A 57 -1.05 -12.41 -3.62
C LEU A 57 -1.39 -11.72 -2.29
N GLU A 58 -1.63 -12.53 -1.25
CA GLU A 58 -2.07 -12.05 0.07
C GLU A 58 -1.22 -12.64 1.18
N VAL A 59 -1.07 -11.91 2.30
CA VAL A 59 -0.39 -12.45 3.49
C VAL A 59 -1.25 -13.57 4.07
N ASP A 60 -0.66 -14.74 4.27
CA ASP A 60 -1.32 -15.92 4.85
C ASP A 60 -1.14 -15.92 6.38
N GLU A 61 -2.21 -15.79 7.16
CA GLU A 61 -2.20 -15.92 8.63
C GLU A 61 -2.52 -17.35 9.11
N GLY A 62 -2.68 -18.31 8.20
CA GLY A 62 -2.97 -19.72 8.48
C GLY A 62 -4.46 -20.05 8.68
N PHE A 63 -5.27 -19.07 9.08
CA PHE A 63 -6.73 -19.21 9.19
C PHE A 63 -7.50 -18.26 8.26
N ARG A 64 -6.82 -17.27 7.69
CA ARG A 64 -7.32 -16.33 6.69
C ARG A 64 -6.16 -15.74 5.91
N THR A 65 -6.49 -15.03 4.84
CA THR A 65 -5.53 -14.21 4.10
C THR A 65 -5.81 -12.71 4.32
N MET A 66 -4.76 -11.90 4.22
CA MET A 66 -4.77 -10.48 4.60
C MET A 66 -4.23 -9.61 3.46
N PRO A 67 -5.08 -8.81 2.80
CA PRO A 67 -4.65 -7.91 1.74
C PRO A 67 -4.23 -6.53 2.27
N TYR A 68 -4.58 -6.17 3.51
CA TYR A 68 -4.57 -4.78 3.97
C TYR A 68 -3.19 -4.09 4.07
N LEU A 69 -3.23 -2.76 4.17
CA LEU A 69 -2.03 -1.92 4.18
C LEU A 69 -1.10 -2.19 5.37
N ALA A 70 -1.65 -2.34 6.59
CA ALA A 70 -0.81 -2.42 7.78
C ALA A 70 -0.08 -3.77 7.89
N ASP A 71 -0.85 -4.86 7.92
CA ASP A 71 -0.36 -6.21 8.19
C ASP A 71 -0.58 -7.19 7.04
N GLY A 72 -1.01 -6.68 5.89
CA GLY A 72 -1.32 -7.48 4.71
C GLY A 72 -0.43 -7.15 3.52
N SER A 73 -0.78 -7.73 2.38
CA SER A 73 0.08 -7.69 1.20
C SER A 73 0.16 -6.33 0.53
N VAL A 74 -0.86 -5.47 0.62
CA VAL A 74 -0.82 -4.11 0.07
C VAL A 74 0.32 -3.28 0.68
N GLY A 75 0.59 -3.45 1.98
CA GLY A 75 1.74 -2.80 2.61
C GLY A 75 3.07 -3.26 2.02
N ILE A 76 3.19 -4.56 1.70
CA ILE A 76 4.35 -5.14 1.03
C ILE A 76 4.46 -4.57 -0.39
N GLY A 77 3.35 -4.54 -1.14
CA GLY A 77 3.26 -4.03 -2.51
C GLY A 77 3.75 -2.60 -2.63
N MET A 78 3.35 -1.71 -1.71
CA MET A 78 3.83 -0.33 -1.69
C MET A 78 5.35 -0.20 -1.55
N VAL A 79 6.00 -1.11 -0.82
CA VAL A 79 7.45 -1.10 -0.64
C VAL A 79 8.17 -1.79 -1.79
N LEU A 80 7.58 -2.85 -2.37
CA LEU A 80 8.07 -3.49 -3.60
C LEU A 80 8.12 -2.51 -4.78
N GLU A 81 7.03 -1.79 -5.01
CA GLU A 81 6.96 -0.80 -6.10
C GLU A 81 8.04 0.27 -5.94
N ARG A 82 8.32 0.70 -4.70
CA ARG A 82 9.41 1.62 -4.42
C ARG A 82 10.79 0.98 -4.70
N TYR A 83 11.01 -0.24 -4.25
CA TYR A 83 12.27 -0.95 -4.49
C TYR A 83 12.56 -1.05 -6.01
N LEU A 84 11.52 -1.35 -6.80
CA LEU A 84 11.62 -1.51 -8.24
C LEU A 84 12.05 -0.24 -9.00
N THR A 85 11.87 0.95 -8.40
CA THR A 85 12.41 2.21 -8.94
C THR A 85 13.94 2.28 -8.91
N HIS A 86 14.59 1.44 -8.09
CA HIS A 86 16.04 1.41 -7.89
C HIS A 86 16.72 0.19 -8.50
N ALA A 87 16.04 -0.97 -8.51
CA ALA A 87 16.58 -2.22 -9.03
C ALA A 87 15.50 -3.11 -9.64
N GLN A 88 15.81 -3.69 -10.79
CA GLN A 88 14.94 -4.66 -11.47
C GLN A 88 15.00 -6.01 -10.75
N ASP A 89 13.84 -6.58 -10.42
CA ASP A 89 13.70 -7.94 -9.88
C ASP A 89 12.36 -8.49 -10.39
N GLU A 90 12.41 -9.47 -11.29
CA GLU A 90 11.21 -10.03 -11.95
C GLU A 90 10.24 -10.66 -10.93
N GLY A 91 10.77 -11.26 -9.85
CA GLY A 91 9.96 -11.86 -8.80
C GLY A 91 9.21 -10.79 -7.99
N PHE A 92 9.87 -9.66 -7.72
CA PHE A 92 9.24 -8.52 -7.06
C PHE A 92 8.22 -7.83 -7.97
N ALA A 93 8.52 -7.67 -9.26
CA ALA A 93 7.58 -7.12 -10.23
C ALA A 93 6.31 -7.99 -10.35
N ALA A 94 6.48 -9.31 -10.45
CA ALA A 94 5.37 -10.25 -10.45
C ALA A 94 4.55 -10.18 -9.15
N ALA A 95 5.22 -10.16 -7.99
CA ALA A 95 4.54 -10.03 -6.69
C ALA A 95 3.77 -8.71 -6.57
N ALA A 96 4.35 -7.58 -6.97
CA ALA A 96 3.67 -6.29 -6.96
C ALA A 96 2.40 -6.30 -7.83
N ALA A 97 2.47 -6.88 -9.03
CA ALA A 97 1.31 -7.03 -9.91
C ALA A 97 0.21 -7.90 -9.26
N GLN A 98 0.57 -9.03 -8.64
CA GLN A 98 -0.38 -9.91 -7.95
C GLN A 98 -0.98 -9.25 -6.69
N ILE A 99 -0.24 -8.38 -6.01
CA ILE A 99 -0.74 -7.60 -4.86
C ILE A 99 -1.74 -6.54 -5.32
N ARG A 100 -1.53 -5.91 -6.48
CA ARG A 100 -2.54 -5.02 -7.08
C ARG A 100 -3.86 -5.73 -7.38
N VAL A 101 -3.82 -7.02 -7.74
CA VAL A 101 -5.05 -7.84 -7.86
C VAL A 101 -5.76 -7.95 -6.51
N ALA A 102 -5.03 -8.21 -5.42
CA ALA A 102 -5.59 -8.25 -4.06
C ALA A 102 -6.25 -6.92 -3.65
N ALA A 103 -5.73 -5.79 -4.12
CA ALA A 103 -6.27 -4.45 -3.88
C ALA A 103 -7.51 -4.10 -4.73
N SER A 104 -7.82 -4.91 -5.75
CA SER A 104 -8.88 -4.64 -6.73
C SER A 104 -10.25 -5.23 -6.36
N SER A 105 -10.37 -5.86 -5.19
CA SER A 105 -11.61 -6.52 -4.76
C SER A 105 -12.75 -5.51 -4.58
N ASP A 106 -13.96 -5.91 -4.97
CA ASP A 106 -15.15 -5.08 -4.78
C ASP A 106 -15.55 -5.00 -3.29
N PHE A 107 -15.13 -5.95 -2.45
CA PHE A 107 -15.53 -6.05 -1.04
C PHE A 107 -14.35 -6.01 -0.06
N TYR A 108 -14.42 -5.06 0.87
CA TYR A 108 -13.64 -4.98 2.10
C TYR A 108 -14.59 -4.52 3.22
N ILE A 109 -14.41 -5.07 4.42
CA ILE A 109 -15.33 -4.84 5.54
C ILE A 109 -15.20 -3.42 6.08
N GLU A 110 -13.97 -2.90 6.20
CA GLU A 110 -13.70 -1.63 6.87
C GLU A 110 -13.35 -0.51 5.88
N PRO A 111 -13.70 0.75 6.20
CA PRO A 111 -13.34 1.89 5.37
C PRO A 111 -11.91 2.40 5.61
N GLY A 112 -11.32 2.07 6.76
CA GLY A 112 -10.08 2.65 7.27
C GLY A 112 -8.83 2.44 6.41
N LEU A 113 -7.77 3.16 6.76
CA LEU A 113 -6.51 3.17 5.99
C LEU A 113 -5.70 1.89 6.19
N PHE A 114 -5.53 1.46 7.43
CA PHE A 114 -4.64 0.35 7.78
C PHE A 114 -5.24 -1.02 7.50
N SER A 115 -6.54 -1.18 7.73
CA SER A 115 -7.26 -2.46 7.67
C SER A 115 -8.48 -2.40 6.74
N GLY A 116 -8.48 -1.49 5.77
CA GLY A 116 -9.69 -1.23 4.99
C GLY A 116 -9.49 -0.66 3.60
N ARG A 117 -10.61 -0.21 3.03
CA ARG A 117 -10.75 0.26 1.65
C ARG A 117 -9.90 1.50 1.35
N ALA A 118 -9.70 2.40 2.30
CA ALA A 118 -8.84 3.56 2.09
C ALA A 118 -7.37 3.15 1.84
N GLY A 119 -6.88 2.07 2.45
CA GLY A 119 -5.56 1.52 2.12
C GLY A 119 -5.43 1.07 0.66
N MET A 120 -6.50 0.49 0.11
CA MET A 120 -6.56 0.06 -1.29
C MET A 120 -6.56 1.25 -2.24
N ILE A 121 -7.34 2.29 -1.91
CA ILE A 121 -7.37 3.55 -2.67
C ILE A 121 -5.97 4.19 -2.67
N LEU A 122 -5.30 4.25 -1.51
CA LEU A 122 -3.95 4.81 -1.41
C LEU A 122 -2.95 4.04 -2.29
N HIS A 123 -3.00 2.71 -2.27
CA HIS A 123 -2.08 1.89 -3.06
C HIS A 123 -2.36 1.97 -4.57
N LEU A 124 -3.64 1.86 -4.98
CA LEU A 124 -4.02 1.92 -6.39
C LEU A 124 -3.93 3.32 -6.97
N GLY A 125 -4.12 4.38 -6.17
CA GLY A 125 -3.97 5.77 -6.60
C GLY A 125 -2.58 6.12 -7.12
N ARG A 126 -1.58 5.28 -6.81
CA ARG A 126 -0.24 5.39 -7.37
C ARG A 126 -0.17 4.68 -8.73
N PRO A 127 0.09 5.40 -9.83
CA PRO A 127 0.30 4.78 -11.12
C PRO A 127 1.55 3.87 -11.04
N PRO A 128 1.50 2.63 -11.55
CA PRO A 128 2.71 1.84 -11.73
C PRO A 128 3.61 2.57 -12.73
N GLU A 129 4.89 2.78 -12.39
CA GLU A 129 5.85 3.50 -13.26
C GLU A 129 6.07 2.77 -14.60
N ASP A 130 5.87 1.45 -14.63
CA ASP A 130 6.04 0.58 -15.80
C ASP A 130 4.74 0.26 -16.54
N ALA A 131 3.84 1.22 -16.72
CA ALA A 131 2.80 1.11 -17.76
C ALA A 131 3.42 1.23 -19.17
N ALA A 132 4.40 0.37 -19.47
CA ALA A 132 5.04 0.26 -20.77
C ALA A 132 4.03 -0.29 -21.79
N ALA A 133 3.94 0.41 -22.93
CA ALA A 133 3.08 0.08 -24.05
C ALA A 133 3.29 -1.37 -24.53
N GLY A 134 2.24 -2.19 -24.52
CA GLY A 134 2.26 -3.52 -25.14
C GLY A 134 1.36 -4.57 -24.50
N THR A 135 0.87 -4.37 -23.28
CA THR A 135 -0.08 -5.28 -22.64
C THR A 135 -1.51 -4.99 -23.13
N PRO A 136 -2.37 -6.00 -23.38
CA PRO A 136 -3.78 -5.77 -23.64
C PRO A 136 -4.38 -4.87 -22.55
N ALA A 137 -5.12 -3.84 -22.95
CA ALA A 137 -5.73 -2.92 -21.99
C ALA A 137 -6.54 -3.72 -20.97
N PRO A 138 -6.29 -3.55 -19.65
CA PRO A 138 -7.01 -4.29 -18.64
C PRO A 138 -8.51 -3.97 -18.72
N ARG A 139 -9.36 -4.94 -18.37
CA ARG A 139 -10.83 -4.78 -18.36
C ARG A 139 -11.31 -3.60 -17.50
N ARG A 140 -10.53 -3.20 -16.50
CA ARG A 140 -10.72 -1.99 -15.70
C ARG A 140 -9.38 -1.26 -15.63
N THR A 141 -9.39 0.04 -15.86
CA THR A 141 -8.21 0.87 -15.62
C THR A 141 -8.01 1.06 -14.11
N THR A 142 -6.81 1.47 -13.70
CA THR A 142 -6.55 1.87 -12.31
C THR A 142 -7.52 2.96 -11.84
N ALA A 143 -7.84 3.92 -12.72
CA ALA A 143 -8.80 4.98 -12.42
C ALA A 143 -10.22 4.45 -12.18
N ASP A 144 -10.66 3.43 -12.94
CA ASP A 144 -11.96 2.78 -12.74
C ASP A 144 -12.02 2.05 -11.40
N LEU A 145 -10.94 1.35 -11.03
CA LEU A 145 -10.83 0.65 -9.76
C LEU A 145 -10.93 1.64 -8.59
N VAL A 146 -10.09 2.68 -8.59
CA VAL A 146 -10.08 3.74 -7.58
C VAL A 146 -11.47 4.38 -7.46
N SER A 147 -12.08 4.78 -8.58
CA SER A 147 -13.44 5.34 -8.60
C SER A 147 -14.48 4.37 -8.02
N GLY A 148 -14.34 3.07 -8.29
CA GLY A 148 -15.15 2.02 -7.69
C GLY A 148 -15.00 1.92 -6.17
N HIS A 149 -13.77 1.96 -5.64
CA HIS A 149 -13.53 1.96 -4.19
C HIS A 149 -14.08 3.23 -3.54
N VAL A 150 -13.86 4.40 -4.14
CA VAL A 150 -14.40 5.67 -3.67
C VAL A 150 -15.92 5.60 -3.53
N ARG A 151 -16.63 5.14 -4.57
CA ARG A 151 -18.10 5.02 -4.51
C ARG A 151 -18.55 4.11 -3.36
N ARG A 152 -17.80 3.04 -3.10
CA ARG A 152 -18.10 2.07 -2.03
C ARG A 152 -17.72 2.55 -0.62
N LEU A 153 -16.90 3.59 -0.47
CA LEU A 153 -16.79 4.27 0.84
C LEU A 153 -18.16 4.79 1.30
N GLY A 154 -19.06 5.13 0.37
CA GLY A 154 -20.43 5.50 0.65
C GLY A 154 -21.23 4.47 1.49
N TRP A 155 -20.82 3.20 1.53
CA TRP A 155 -21.43 2.19 2.40
C TRP A 155 -21.20 2.43 3.89
N HIS A 156 -20.15 3.18 4.24
CA HIS A 156 -19.75 3.46 5.61
C HIS A 156 -19.82 4.95 5.96
N ALA A 157 -20.25 5.78 5.00
CA ALA A 157 -20.36 7.21 5.15
C ALA A 157 -21.48 7.59 6.13
N VAL A 158 -21.13 8.30 7.21
CA VAL A 158 -22.09 8.78 8.21
C VAL A 158 -22.01 10.30 8.29
N ALA A 159 -23.17 10.97 8.23
CA ALA A 159 -23.24 12.39 8.54
C ALA A 159 -23.15 12.58 10.06
N TYR A 160 -22.08 13.22 10.53
CA TYR A 160 -21.84 13.50 11.94
C TYR A 160 -21.51 14.97 12.12
N ARG A 161 -22.38 15.70 12.85
CA ARG A 161 -22.23 17.14 13.12
C ARG A 161 -22.05 18.00 11.85
N GLY A 162 -22.78 17.67 10.79
CA GLY A 162 -22.69 18.39 9.51
C GLY A 162 -21.47 18.03 8.66
N HIS A 163 -20.62 17.11 9.11
CA HIS A 163 -19.46 16.63 8.39
C HIS A 163 -19.59 15.14 8.05
N LEU A 164 -18.78 14.69 7.09
CA LEU A 164 -18.66 13.28 6.76
C LEU A 164 -17.73 12.59 7.77
N ALA A 165 -18.17 11.46 8.30
CA ALA A 165 -17.42 10.65 9.25
C ALA A 165 -17.50 9.16 8.86
N PHE A 166 -16.48 8.42 9.25
CA PHE A 166 -16.39 6.98 9.02
C PHE A 166 -16.24 6.22 10.34
N PRO A 167 -16.84 5.04 10.45
CA PRO A 167 -16.58 4.14 11.56
C PRO A 167 -15.15 3.58 11.46
N GLY A 168 -14.52 3.38 12.61
CA GLY A 168 -13.19 2.80 12.71
C GLY A 168 -13.20 1.27 12.79
N GLU A 169 -12.25 0.74 13.56
CA GLU A 169 -12.05 -0.70 13.80
C GLU A 169 -13.38 -1.43 14.11
N GLN A 170 -13.60 -2.56 13.43
CA GLN A 170 -14.79 -3.41 13.57
C GLN A 170 -16.13 -2.69 13.34
N LEU A 171 -16.11 -1.49 12.77
CA LEU A 171 -17.28 -0.64 12.54
C LEU A 171 -18.06 -0.26 13.81
N LEU A 172 -17.48 -0.40 15.01
CA LEU A 172 -18.21 -0.27 16.29
C LEU A 172 -18.49 1.17 16.71
N ARG A 173 -17.64 2.12 16.28
CA ARG A 173 -17.76 3.55 16.61
C ARG A 173 -17.14 4.42 15.52
N LEU A 174 -17.56 5.68 15.44
CA LEU A 174 -16.91 6.68 14.60
C LEU A 174 -15.46 6.89 15.04
N SER A 175 -14.55 7.02 14.06
CA SER A 175 -13.16 7.38 14.30
C SER A 175 -12.73 8.54 13.40
N MET A 176 -11.87 9.40 13.94
CA MET A 176 -11.26 10.53 13.24
C MET A 176 -9.74 10.37 13.09
N ASP A 177 -9.18 9.25 13.54
CA ASP A 177 -7.73 9.01 13.45
C ASP A 177 -7.30 8.59 12.03
N LEU A 178 -5.98 8.58 11.81
CA LEU A 178 -5.37 8.26 10.52
C LEU A 178 -5.47 6.77 10.17
N ALA A 179 -5.35 5.88 11.15
CA ALA A 179 -5.22 4.45 10.92
C ALA A 179 -6.57 3.81 10.56
N THR A 180 -7.59 4.14 11.32
CA THR A 180 -8.91 3.48 11.29
C THR A 180 -10.01 4.41 10.78
N GLY A 181 -9.84 5.73 10.93
CA GLY A 181 -10.93 6.69 10.83
C GLY A 181 -10.88 7.63 9.63
N THR A 182 -11.66 8.70 9.77
CA THR A 182 -11.94 9.69 8.73
C THR A 182 -10.68 10.38 8.19
N ALA A 183 -9.66 10.63 9.02
CA ALA A 183 -8.42 11.23 8.53
C ALA A 183 -7.66 10.30 7.57
N GLY A 184 -7.71 8.99 7.79
CA GLY A 184 -7.15 7.99 6.88
C GLY A 184 -7.88 7.95 5.53
N VAL A 185 -9.21 8.05 5.57
CA VAL A 185 -10.02 8.14 4.35
C VAL A 185 -9.68 9.42 3.58
N LEU A 186 -9.59 10.56 4.27
CA LEU A 186 -9.23 11.84 3.66
C LEU A 186 -7.85 11.77 2.97
N LEU A 187 -6.85 11.19 3.63
CA LEU A 187 -5.52 11.01 3.04
C LEU A 187 -5.56 10.15 1.77
N ALA A 188 -6.31 9.04 1.79
CA ALA A 188 -6.43 8.16 0.62
C ALA A 188 -7.14 8.85 -0.56
N LEU A 189 -8.22 9.60 -0.30
CA LEU A 189 -8.88 10.39 -1.33
C LEU A 189 -7.97 11.49 -1.87
N GLY A 190 -7.20 12.12 -0.98
CA GLY A 190 -6.18 13.10 -1.34
C GLY A 190 -5.17 12.52 -2.33
N ALA A 191 -4.62 11.34 -1.99
CA ALA A 191 -3.63 10.65 -2.81
C ALA A 191 -4.15 10.22 -4.19
N ALA A 192 -5.45 9.99 -4.32
CA ALA A 192 -6.08 9.55 -5.56
C ALA A 192 -6.42 10.69 -6.53
N TRP A 193 -6.56 11.93 -6.06
CA TRP A 193 -7.15 13.02 -6.86
C TRP A 193 -6.41 14.35 -6.81
N HIS A 194 -5.47 14.55 -5.89
CA HIS A 194 -4.67 15.77 -5.93
C HIS A 194 -3.58 15.67 -6.99
N ASP A 195 -3.38 16.78 -7.70
CA ASP A 195 -2.24 16.96 -8.61
C ASP A 195 -0.90 16.98 -7.85
N GLU A 196 -0.92 17.44 -6.60
CA GLU A 196 0.22 17.34 -5.69
C GLU A 196 0.22 15.98 -4.97
N PRO A 197 1.38 15.30 -4.88
CA PRO A 197 1.47 14.01 -4.19
C PRO A 197 1.07 14.10 -2.71
N VAL A 198 -0.03 13.43 -2.35
CA VAL A 198 -0.44 13.21 -0.95
C VAL A 198 -0.09 11.79 -0.55
N GLU A 199 0.67 11.62 0.53
CA GLU A 199 1.29 10.34 0.83
C GLU A 199 1.39 10.04 2.31
N LEU A 200 1.48 8.75 2.63
CA LEU A 200 1.90 8.32 3.95
C LEU A 200 3.37 8.71 4.21
N PRO A 201 3.72 9.08 5.46
CA PRO A 201 5.09 9.36 5.83
C PRO A 201 6.04 8.27 5.35
N LEU A 202 7.16 8.70 4.77
CA LEU A 202 8.21 7.81 4.24
C LEU A 202 7.77 6.92 3.06
N THR A 203 6.62 7.12 2.41
CA THR A 203 6.17 6.21 1.34
C THR A 203 6.31 6.71 -0.10
N GLY A 204 6.50 8.00 -0.42
CA GLY A 204 6.73 8.37 -1.82
C GLY A 204 7.91 9.27 -2.09
N PRO A 205 7.97 10.03 -3.19
CA PRO A 205 9.23 10.29 -3.88
C PRO A 205 10.28 10.88 -2.91
N ALA A 206 11.52 10.40 -3.01
CA ALA A 206 12.60 10.93 -2.18
C ALA A 206 12.62 12.44 -2.41
N GLN A 207 12.41 13.23 -1.36
CA GLN A 207 12.52 14.68 -1.47
C GLN A 207 13.96 14.96 -1.89
N ARG A 208 14.15 15.34 -3.17
CA ARG A 208 15.43 15.86 -3.63
C ARG A 208 15.71 17.08 -2.77
N ASP A 209 16.81 17.02 -2.03
CA ASP A 209 17.19 18.09 -1.12
C ASP A 209 17.28 19.40 -1.92
N ARG A 210 16.35 20.33 -1.64
CA ARG A 210 16.33 21.65 -2.28
C ARG A 210 17.53 22.51 -1.86
N SER A 211 18.37 22.04 -0.93
CA SER A 211 19.53 22.76 -0.42
C SER A 211 20.71 22.90 -1.41
N ASN A 212 20.68 22.19 -2.56
CA ASN A 212 21.80 22.21 -3.51
C ASN A 212 21.58 23.12 -4.74
N VAL A 213 20.45 23.86 -4.80
CA VAL A 213 20.15 24.78 -5.92
C VAL A 213 20.64 26.22 -5.66
N GLU A 214 20.98 26.58 -4.42
CA GLU A 214 21.49 27.93 -4.09
C GLU A 214 23.03 28.01 -3.96
N ARG A 215 23.77 27.00 -4.42
CA ARG A 215 25.25 27.03 -4.48
C ARG A 215 25.81 26.76 -5.88
N ARG A 216 25.33 27.49 -6.89
CA ARG A 216 26.02 27.68 -8.16
C ARG A 216 25.85 29.09 -8.66
#